data_AF-X0X604-F1
#
_entry.id   AF-X0X604-F1
#
_cell.length_a   1.000
_cell.length_b   1.000
_cell.length_c   1.000
_cell.angle_alpha   90.00
_cell.angle_beta   90.00
_cell.angle_gamma   90.00
#
_symmetry.space_group_name_H-M   'P 1'
#
loop_
_entity.id
_entity.type
_entity.pdbx_description
1 polymer ?
#
loop_
_entity_poly.entity_id
_entity_poly.type
_entity_poly.pdbx_seq_one_letter_code
_entity_poly.pdbx_strand_id
1 'polypeptide(L)' 'SVLTAWAAGKFVGDLVGSFVKKCGIEEKIAHKKVIIPGYAAAISGDMEEELPGWEVVIGPRDASHIPKFLKDFVK' A
#
# COMPACT_ATOMS: atom_id res chain seq x y z
N SER A 1 -4.80 -3.83 14.39
CA SER A 1 -3.54 -4.26 13.75
C SER A 1 -3.82 -4.58 12.28
N VAL A 2 -2.79 -4.63 11.42
CA VAL A 2 -2.97 -4.90 9.97
C VAL A 2 -3.60 -6.27 9.73
N LEU A 3 -3.10 -7.32 10.40
CA LEU A 3 -3.64 -8.68 10.26
C LEU A 3 -5.11 -8.79 10.70
N THR A 4 -5.49 -8.18 11.82
CA THR A 4 -6.89 -8.19 12.27
C THR A 4 -7.80 -7.41 11.33
N ALA A 5 -7.33 -6.28 10.80
CA ALA A 5 -8.13 -5.49 9.86
C ALA A 5 -8.30 -6.21 8.51
N TRP A 6 -7.26 -6.87 8.01
CA TRP A 6 -7.33 -7.71 6.81
C TRP A 6 -8.27 -8.91 7.01
N ALA A 7 -8.09 -9.67 8.09
CA ALA A 7 -8.94 -10.82 8.40
C ALA A 7 -10.42 -10.44 8.64
N ALA A 8 -10.68 -9.22 9.13
CA ALA A 8 -12.02 -8.69 9.31
C ALA A 8 -12.61 -8.05 8.04
N GLY A 9 -11.91 -8.07 6.90
CA GLY A 9 -12.36 -7.43 5.66
C GLY A 9 -12.38 -5.89 5.72
N LYS A 10 -11.75 -5.29 6.74
CA LYS A 10 -11.66 -3.83 6.93
C LYS A 10 -10.41 -3.23 6.27
N PHE A 11 -9.50 -4.06 5.79
CA PHE A 11 -8.31 -3.68 5.05
C PHE A 11 -8.30 -4.40 3.70
N VAL A 12 -9.10 -3.88 2.76
CA VAL A 12 -9.30 -4.40 1.40
C VAL A 12 -8.93 -3.33 0.38
N GLY A 13 -8.55 -3.75 -0.83
CA GLY A 13 -8.00 -2.83 -1.83
C GLY A 13 -8.96 -1.71 -2.23
N ASP A 14 -10.26 -1.99 -2.28
CA ASP A 14 -11.34 -1.00 -2.50
C ASP A 14 -11.34 0.12 -1.45
N LEU A 15 -11.38 -0.24 -0.16
CA LEU A 15 -11.39 0.71 0.95
C LEU A 15 -10.09 1.53 1.00
N VAL A 16 -8.94 0.88 0.78
CA VAL A 16 -7.63 1.54 0.80
C VAL A 16 -7.46 2.44 -0.43
N GLY A 17 -7.85 1.99 -1.62
CA GLY A 17 -7.79 2.74 -2.87
C GLY A 17 -8.68 3.99 -2.81
N SER A 18 -9.92 3.83 -2.38
CA SER A 18 -10.84 4.94 -2.12
C SER A 18 -10.30 5.92 -1.07
N PHE A 19 -9.62 5.44 -0.03
CA PHE A 19 -9.01 6.29 0.99
C PHE A 19 -7.82 7.09 0.43
N VAL A 20 -6.97 6.47 -0.40
CA VAL A 20 -5.83 7.14 -1.06
C VAL A 20 -6.31 8.29 -1.95
N LYS A 21 -7.36 8.10 -2.74
CA LYS A 21 -7.98 9.20 -3.51
C LYS A 21 -8.54 10.29 -2.60
N LYS A 22 -9.27 9.91 -1.54
CA LYS A 22 -9.90 10.86 -0.60
C LYS A 22 -8.91 11.64 0.26
N CYS A 23 -7.74 11.08 0.56
CA CYS A 23 -6.78 11.75 1.44
C CYS A 23 -5.97 12.85 0.74
N GLY A 24 -6.17 13.04 -0.57
CA GLY A 24 -5.52 14.11 -1.34
C GLY A 24 -4.01 13.90 -1.48
N ILE A 25 -3.54 12.66 -1.37
CA ILE A 25 -2.10 12.39 -1.47
C ILE A 25 -1.59 12.58 -2.91
N GLU A 26 -2.45 12.44 -3.93
CA GLU A 26 -2.10 12.72 -5.33
C GLU A 26 -1.54 14.13 -5.55
N GLU A 27 -1.91 15.10 -4.71
CA GLU A 27 -1.43 16.48 -4.81
C GLU A 27 -0.13 16.73 -4.02
N LYS A 28 0.26 15.80 -3.14
CA LYS A 28 1.42 15.93 -2.25
C LYS A 28 2.66 15.18 -2.73
N ILE A 29 2.50 14.22 -3.62
CA ILE A 29 3.61 13.41 -4.13
C ILE A 29 3.66 13.50 -5.65
N ALA A 30 4.87 13.70 -6.19
CA ALA A 30 5.12 13.66 -7.63
C ALA A 30 5.18 12.22 -8.19
N HIS A 31 5.28 11.22 -7.30
CA HIS A 31 5.30 9.80 -7.64
C HIS A 31 3.99 9.14 -7.23
N LYS A 32 3.43 8.28 -8.07
CA LYS A 32 2.24 7.49 -7.71
C LYS A 32 2.65 6.10 -7.25
N LYS A 33 3.33 6.01 -6.10
CA LYS A 33 3.78 4.73 -5.53
C LYS A 33 3.21 4.55 -4.14
N VAL A 34 2.67 3.37 -3.87
CA VAL A 34 2.17 3.00 -2.54
C VAL A 34 2.84 1.71 -2.11
N ILE A 35 3.34 1.69 -0.87
CA ILE A 35 3.95 0.49 -0.29
C ILE A 35 2.95 -0.13 0.66
N ILE A 36 2.56 -1.37 0.39
CA ILE A 36 1.67 -2.14 1.27
C ILE A 36 2.48 -3.13 2.12
N PRO A 37 2.05 -3.43 3.35
CA PRO A 37 2.71 -4.44 4.17
C PRO A 37 2.72 -5.81 3.46
N GLY A 38 3.79 -6.60 3.61
CA GLY A 38 3.88 -7.92 2.98
C GLY A 38 2.77 -8.89 3.39
N TYR A 39 2.14 -8.68 4.55
CA TYR A 39 0.96 -9.42 4.99
C TYR A 39 -0.31 -9.10 4.19
N ALA A 40 -0.38 -7.90 3.63
CA ALA A 40 -1.49 -7.42 2.83
C ALA A 40 -1.20 -7.56 1.33
N ALA A 41 -0.17 -8.32 0.93
CA ALA A 41 0.19 -8.54 -0.47
C ALA A 41 -1.02 -8.99 -1.33
N ALA A 42 -1.96 -9.74 -0.75
CA ALA A 42 -3.16 -10.21 -1.43
C ALA A 42 -4.08 -9.07 -1.94
N ILE A 43 -4.07 -7.90 -1.31
CA ILE A 43 -4.91 -6.76 -1.71
C ILE A 43 -4.23 -5.86 -2.76
N SER A 44 -2.99 -6.17 -3.17
CA SER A 44 -2.25 -5.36 -4.15
C SER A 44 -2.99 -5.24 -5.48
N GLY A 45 -3.51 -6.37 -6.00
CA GLY A 45 -4.25 -6.37 -7.27
C GLY A 45 -5.50 -5.50 -7.22
N ASP A 46 -6.31 -5.66 -6.17
CA ASP A 46 -7.51 -4.82 -5.95
C ASP A 46 -7.14 -3.33 -5.84
N MET A 47 -6.02 -3.01 -5.19
CA MET A 47 -5.55 -1.63 -5.06
C MET A 47 -5.06 -1.04 -6.38
N GLU A 48 -4.35 -1.81 -7.20
CA GLU A 48 -3.90 -1.36 -8.53
C GLU A 48 -5.09 -1.11 -9.47
N GLU A 49 -6.12 -1.94 -9.38
CA GLU A 49 -7.35 -1.79 -10.17
C GLU A 49 -8.11 -0.52 -9.75
N GLU A 50 -8.22 -0.28 -8.45
CA GLU A 50 -8.90 0.89 -7.90
C GLU A 50 -8.11 2.19 -8.07
N LEU A 51 -6.79 2.13 -8.07
CA LEU A 51 -5.89 3.26 -8.28
C LEU A 51 -5.15 3.12 -9.61
N PRO A 52 -5.84 3.33 -10.76
CA PRO A 52 -5.19 3.20 -12.05
C PRO A 52 -4.03 4.19 -12.19
N GLY A 53 -2.84 3.66 -12.46
CA GLY A 53 -1.59 4.43 -12.57
C GLY A 53 -0.83 4.62 -11.27
N TRP A 54 -1.27 4.01 -10.16
CA TRP A 54 -0.47 3.85 -8.96
C TRP A 54 0.29 2.52 -8.99
N GLU A 55 1.57 2.57 -8.66
CA GLU A 55 2.43 1.40 -8.49
C GLU A 55 2.28 0.88 -7.06
N VAL A 56 1.67 -0.29 -6.89
CA VAL A 56 1.54 -0.93 -5.58
C VAL A 56 2.72 -1.85 -5.33
N VAL A 57 3.55 -1.49 -4.37
CA VAL A 57 4.78 -2.20 -4.03
C VAL A 57 4.58 -2.98 -2.74
N ILE A 58 4.94 -4.25 -2.77
CA ILE A 58 4.86 -5.13 -1.60
C ILE A 58 6.10 -4.92 -0.73
N GLY A 59 5.89 -4.32 0.44
CA GLY A 59 6.92 -4.08 1.44
C GLY A 59 7.18 -5.30 2.35
N PRO A 60 8.07 -5.15 3.33
CA PRO A 60 8.40 -6.21 4.27
C PRO A 60 7.21 -6.58 5.18
N ARG A 61 7.26 -7.80 5.73
CA ARG A 61 6.29 -8.27 6.74
C ARG A 61 6.44 -7.52 8.07
N ASP A 62 7.68 -7.20 8.43
CA ASP A 62 8.02 -6.48 9.66
C ASP A 62 8.42 -5.03 9.40
N ALA A 63 7.84 -4.11 10.16
CA ALA A 63 8.13 -2.68 10.06
C ALA A 63 9.60 -2.35 10.36
N SER A 64 10.28 -3.16 11.18
CA SER A 64 11.71 -3.03 11.48
C SER A 64 12.60 -3.14 10.25
N HIS A 65 12.11 -3.77 9.17
CA HIS A 65 12.86 -3.95 7.92
C HIS A 65 12.58 -2.83 6.90
N ILE A 66 11.66 -1.90 7.17
CA ILE A 66 11.36 -0.75 6.29
C ILE A 66 12.62 0.07 5.95
N PRO A 67 13.53 0.39 6.90
CA PRO A 67 14.73 1.17 6.57
C PRO A 67 15.64 0.47 5.57
N LYS A 68 15.72 -0.88 5.64
CA LYS A 68 16.51 -1.68 4.70
C LYS A 68 15.82 -1.76 3.34
N PHE A 69 14.51 -1.96 3.34
CA PHE A 69 13.69 -2.01 2.13
C PHE A 69 13.75 -0.68 1.36
N LEU A 70 13.56 0.46 2.02
CA LEU A 70 13.64 1.77 1.38
C LEU A 70 15.01 2.07 0.78
N LYS A 71 16.10 1.64 1.43
CA LYS A 71 17.46 1.77 0.89
C LYS A 71 17.68 0.98 -0.40
N ASP A 72 17.03 -0.17 -0.53
CA ASP A 72 17.07 -1.01 -1.74
C ASP A 72 16.14 -0.45 -2.82
N PHE A 73 14.98 0.06 -2.41
CA PHE A 73 13.93 0.56 -3.30
C PHE A 73 14.22 1.95 -3.92
N VAL A 74 14.96 2.81 -3.23
CA VAL A 74 15.36 4.15 -3.73
C VAL A 74 16.62 4.07 -4.62
N LYS A 75 17.24 2.89 -4.72
CA LYS A 75 18.47 2.66 -5.45
C LYS A 75 18.21 2.42 -6.94
#